data_AF-A0A1M3FW05-F1
#
_entry.id   AF-A0A1M3FW05-F1
#
_cell.length_a   1.000
_cell.length_b   1.000
_cell.length_c   1.000
_cell.angle_alpha   90.00
_cell.angle_beta   90.00
_cell.angle_gamma   90.00
#
_symmetry.space_group_name_H-M   'P 1'
#
loop_
_entity.id
_entity.type
_entity.pdbx_description
1 polymer ?
#
loop_
_entity_poly.entity_id
_entity_poly.type
_entity_poly.pdbx_seq_one_letter_code
_entity_poly.pdbx_strand_id
1 'polypeptide(L)'
;MMKKPLFFFSFLFFLGIAKAAGKNGQPGHPAAEGRVFVVNIPLNDLSAFEKLVRQAAVLKPYGKVQVSVSTLADKSWHEIPSQGSSWHEYASANPTPFKFFPHKDLAPFVPADFVKKNRQLLMDKIRILRKYDMEAAFLGYEPNFLPLAFFDAHPEMMGPRVDHPRRSTEKAFAPCISVAATREMYASMLAEMLKQAPEITSFSFKTNDAGAGICWSEWLYSGANGPTHCKGLSTGDRVKLLLETFQEGAKRAGRPLAVYLDEGNSNFSEEERRDIEVKLPANCYFKSRPDRQLIQMGGTLGSLYPVMGIINPVSLIEKANQVNEAPQSTVFIGFRAAYDRGTEPLYMTEFILQTLAAQLKQKPFKGAVESRLRLAESCRQWAGEGEALLLQETLERLNEAMDYKAATFPRVHSLYWGVTMRLINRPLVLAPQLLKPDEENYFLPMVFNTSLTEARMDYMDLHGGKASVQTAVVENYLGRIRKVSSSLLQLKAKGPEADLFRKMATGLLIHGSIMRSCANFSAAQAIRDKDRELVYAAPAGKAAGKEFDWSGHPDYIPFNNIMRDELDNTTELINLLEKGGAEQVIVTKDPRYEDHFILGPELLKQLYLKRTIMLRHWQDVQLYFHSPLK
;
A
#
# COMPACT_ATOMS: atom_id res chain seq x y z
N MET A 1 -29.97 19.58 -11.66
CA MET A 1 -28.62 19.91 -12.16
C MET A 1 -27.67 19.95 -10.95
N MET A 2 -27.29 18.78 -10.43
CA MET A 2 -26.50 18.64 -9.19
C MET A 2 -25.04 18.39 -9.54
N LYS A 3 -24.16 19.28 -9.06
CA LYS A 3 -22.70 19.19 -9.20
C LYS A 3 -22.20 18.00 -8.36
N LYS A 4 -21.52 17.04 -9.01
CA LYS A 4 -20.78 15.95 -8.36
C LYS A 4 -19.54 16.52 -7.65
N PRO A 5 -19.21 16.14 -6.41
CA PRO A 5 -17.94 16.51 -5.81
C PRO A 5 -16.82 15.63 -6.37
N LEU A 6 -15.74 16.29 -6.80
CA LEU A 6 -14.50 15.69 -7.28
C LEU A 6 -13.66 15.30 -6.05
N PHE A 7 -13.40 14.01 -5.85
CA PHE A 7 -12.58 13.54 -4.72
C PHE A 7 -11.09 13.76 -4.99
N PHE A 8 -10.44 14.48 -4.06
CA PHE A 8 -9.01 14.76 -3.98
C PHE A 8 -8.36 13.79 -2.99
N PHE A 9 -7.40 12.98 -3.44
CA PHE A 9 -6.30 12.52 -2.60
C PHE A 9 -5.18 13.53 -2.79
N SER A 10 -4.97 14.42 -1.82
CA SER A 10 -3.96 15.46 -1.91
C SER A 10 -2.75 15.08 -1.06
N PHE A 11 -1.68 14.65 -1.72
CA PHE A 11 -0.33 14.78 -1.18
C PHE A 11 0.13 16.20 -1.53
N LEU A 12 0.08 17.12 -0.57
CA LEU A 12 0.65 18.46 -0.74
C LEU A 12 1.42 18.88 0.52
N PHE A 13 2.66 19.32 0.26
CA PHE A 13 3.60 19.93 1.19
C PHE A 13 2.96 21.06 2.01
N PHE A 14 3.20 21.09 3.33
CA PHE A 14 3.06 22.30 4.12
C PHE A 14 4.38 22.64 4.81
N LEU A 15 5.03 23.71 4.33
CA LEU A 15 5.99 24.50 5.10
C LEU A 15 5.20 25.31 6.15
N GLY A 16 5.64 25.29 7.40
CA GLY A 16 4.91 25.86 8.52
C GLY A 16 5.02 27.37 8.69
N ILE A 17 4.10 27.91 9.49
CA ILE A 17 4.34 29.05 10.40
C ILE A 17 3.59 28.76 11.70
N ALA A 18 4.33 28.56 12.79
CA ALA A 18 3.80 28.48 14.14
C ALA A 18 3.65 29.90 14.73
N LYS A 19 2.48 30.23 15.28
CA LYS A 19 2.35 31.29 16.28
C LYS A 19 1.27 30.95 17.32
N ALA A 20 1.72 31.01 18.57
CA ALA A 20 1.07 30.94 19.88
C ALA A 20 -0.48 30.93 19.98
N ALA A 21 -1.03 29.97 20.73
CA ALA A 21 -1.46 30.14 22.13
C ALA A 21 -2.53 29.09 22.53
N GLY A 22 -2.45 28.57 23.76
CA GLY A 22 -3.49 27.74 24.35
C GLY A 22 -3.00 26.83 25.47
N LYS A 23 -2.63 27.39 26.63
CA LYS A 23 -2.41 26.64 27.87
C LYS A 23 -3.76 26.11 28.36
N ASN A 24 -4.06 24.84 28.15
CA ASN A 24 -5.03 24.07 28.94
C ASN A 24 -4.47 22.65 29.10
N GLY A 25 -3.58 22.49 30.08
CA GLY A 25 -3.00 21.20 30.44
C GLY A 25 -3.97 20.40 31.32
N GLN A 26 -4.51 19.31 30.79
CA GLN A 26 -4.84 18.16 31.62
C GLN A 26 -3.53 17.42 31.98
N PRO A 27 -3.44 16.76 33.15
CA PRO A 27 -2.21 16.08 33.57
C PRO A 27 -2.01 14.82 32.72
N GLY A 28 -1.35 14.98 31.58
CA GLY A 28 -0.88 13.90 30.73
C GLY A 28 0.53 13.48 31.14
N HIS A 29 0.81 12.17 31.15
CA HIS A 29 2.18 11.69 31.19
C HIS A 29 3.03 12.39 30.11
N PRO A 30 4.27 12.80 30.43
CA PRO A 30 5.11 13.49 29.46
C PRO A 30 5.33 12.60 28.24
N ALA A 31 5.24 13.20 27.04
CA ALA A 31 5.61 12.52 25.80
C ALA A 31 7.03 11.95 25.91
N ALA A 32 7.31 10.85 25.20
CA ALA A 32 8.64 10.23 25.22
C ALA A 32 9.72 11.27 24.86
N GLU A 33 10.77 11.43 25.66
CA GLU A 33 11.82 12.38 25.32
C GLU A 33 12.70 11.86 24.17
N GLY A 34 13.07 12.77 23.27
CA GLY A 34 13.97 12.50 22.14
C GLY A 34 13.26 11.86 20.95
N ARG A 35 14.08 11.32 20.04
CA ARG A 35 13.59 10.62 18.84
C ARG A 35 13.21 9.19 19.16
N VAL A 36 12.09 8.75 18.59
CA VAL A 36 11.67 7.35 18.54
C VAL A 36 11.57 6.93 17.09
N PHE A 37 12.38 5.97 16.66
CA PHE A 37 12.32 5.37 15.33
C PHE A 37 11.45 4.12 15.37
N VAL A 38 10.39 4.08 14.58
CA VAL A 38 9.49 2.93 14.45
C VAL A 38 9.71 2.28 13.09
N VAL A 39 10.49 1.21 13.06
CA VAL A 39 10.81 0.46 11.84
C VAL A 39 9.73 -0.59 11.58
N ASN A 40 9.04 -0.48 10.43
CA ASN A 40 7.93 -1.36 10.09
C ASN A 40 8.23 -2.19 8.82
N ILE A 41 8.29 -3.50 9.00
CA ILE A 41 8.47 -4.48 7.92
C ILE A 41 7.82 -5.83 8.32
N PRO A 42 6.89 -6.37 7.49
CA PRO A 42 6.16 -7.60 7.82
C PRO A 42 6.96 -8.87 7.52
N LEU A 43 7.97 -9.17 8.35
CA LEU A 43 8.77 -10.40 8.24
C LEU A 43 8.19 -11.51 9.13
N ASN A 44 7.94 -12.69 8.57
CA ASN A 44 7.61 -13.90 9.33
C ASN A 44 8.84 -14.81 9.54
N ASP A 45 9.87 -14.70 8.71
CA ASP A 45 11.14 -15.40 8.89
C ASP A 45 11.97 -14.73 10.00
N LEU A 46 12.26 -15.50 11.07
CA LEU A 46 12.97 -14.99 12.24
C LEU A 46 14.44 -14.62 11.95
N SER A 47 15.08 -15.29 10.98
CA SER A 47 16.46 -14.98 10.58
C SER A 47 16.54 -13.62 9.86
N ALA A 48 15.63 -13.39 8.91
CA ALA A 48 15.46 -12.10 8.26
C ALA A 48 15.09 -11.00 9.27
N PHE A 49 14.21 -11.30 10.23
CA PHE A 49 13.85 -10.36 11.29
C PHE A 49 15.07 -10.00 12.17
N GLU A 50 15.88 -10.98 12.58
CA GLU A 50 17.11 -10.68 13.35
C GLU A 50 18.12 -9.86 12.54
N LYS A 51 18.24 -10.11 11.22
CA LYS A 51 19.08 -9.29 10.33
C LYS A 51 18.60 -7.83 10.28
N LEU A 52 17.30 -7.60 10.12
CA LEU A 52 16.70 -6.26 10.18
C LEU A 52 17.03 -5.59 11.51
N VAL A 53 16.84 -6.28 12.64
CA VAL A 53 17.11 -5.73 13.98
C VAL A 53 18.58 -5.28 14.09
N ARG A 54 19.52 -6.05 13.56
CA ARG A 54 20.93 -5.64 13.48
C ARG A 54 21.13 -4.40 12.59
N GLN A 55 20.48 -4.33 11.44
CA GLN A 55 20.55 -3.19 10.53
C GLN A 55 19.99 -1.92 11.17
N ALA A 56 18.87 -2.01 11.91
CA ALA A 56 18.25 -0.89 12.59
C ALA A 56 19.07 -0.35 13.78
N ALA A 57 20.04 -1.12 14.28
CA ALA A 57 20.87 -0.73 15.43
C ALA A 57 21.71 0.53 15.16
N VAL A 58 21.97 0.87 13.90
CA VAL A 58 22.67 2.09 13.49
C VAL A 58 21.95 3.38 13.92
N LEU A 59 20.66 3.29 14.24
CA LEU A 59 19.86 4.43 14.69
C LEU A 59 19.89 4.66 16.21
N LYS A 60 20.37 3.69 17.01
CA LYS A 60 20.42 3.79 18.48
C LYS A 60 21.14 5.05 19.00
N PRO A 61 22.24 5.54 18.38
CA PRO A 61 22.89 6.78 18.84
C PRO A 61 22.01 8.04 18.72
N TYR A 62 20.93 8.01 17.93
CA TYR A 62 20.11 9.18 17.63
C TYR A 62 18.74 9.16 18.31
N GLY A 63 18.37 8.06 18.97
CA GLY A 63 17.07 7.88 19.61
C GLY A 63 16.74 6.42 19.93
N LYS A 64 15.57 6.20 20.52
CA LYS A 64 15.03 4.87 20.78
C LYS A 64 14.64 4.19 19.47
N VAL A 65 14.91 2.90 19.35
CA VAL A 65 14.56 2.10 18.17
C VAL A 65 13.51 1.07 18.55
N GLN A 66 12.39 1.13 17.83
CA GLN A 66 11.27 0.20 17.90
C GLN A 66 11.16 -0.55 16.58
N VAL A 67 10.85 -1.84 16.63
CA VAL A 67 10.59 -2.65 15.43
C VAL A 67 9.20 -3.26 15.52
N SER A 68 8.46 -3.24 14.42
CA SER A 68 7.10 -3.79 14.35
C SER A 68 7.08 -5.30 14.58
N VAL A 69 6.22 -5.76 15.50
CA VAL A 69 6.04 -7.19 15.83
C VAL A 69 4.65 -7.71 15.48
N SER A 70 3.81 -6.92 14.82
CA SER A 70 2.40 -7.25 14.61
C SER A 70 2.11 -8.18 13.42
N THR A 71 3.11 -8.60 12.63
CA THR A 71 2.88 -9.51 11.50
C THR A 71 2.22 -10.82 11.94
N LEU A 72 1.16 -11.23 11.23
CA LEU A 72 0.53 -12.53 11.43
C LEU A 72 1.46 -13.67 10.98
N ALA A 73 1.33 -14.83 11.63
CA ALA A 73 2.06 -16.04 11.25
C ALA A 73 1.50 -16.68 9.97
N ASP A 74 0.22 -16.46 9.69
CA ASP A 74 -0.48 -16.90 8.49
C ASP A 74 -1.64 -15.94 8.17
N LYS A 75 -2.21 -16.04 6.96
CA LYS A 75 -3.45 -15.36 6.56
C LYS A 75 -4.62 -15.89 7.41
N SER A 76 -5.55 -15.03 7.84
CA SER A 76 -6.75 -15.47 8.58
C SER A 76 -7.78 -16.07 7.62
N TRP A 77 -7.49 -17.26 7.10
CA TRP A 77 -8.33 -17.99 6.14
C TRP A 77 -9.78 -18.18 6.59
N HIS A 78 -9.99 -18.32 7.91
CA HIS A 78 -11.31 -18.48 8.54
C HIS A 78 -12.20 -17.25 8.44
N GLU A 79 -11.65 -16.08 8.09
CA GLU A 79 -12.42 -14.84 7.90
C GLU A 79 -12.90 -14.67 6.46
N ILE A 80 -12.51 -15.57 5.54
CA ILE A 80 -12.90 -15.51 4.13
C ILE A 80 -14.13 -16.40 3.91
N PRO A 81 -15.25 -15.85 3.37
CA PRO A 81 -16.42 -16.65 3.04
C PRO A 81 -16.11 -17.82 2.10
N SER A 82 -16.83 -18.93 2.24
CA SER A 82 -16.60 -20.17 1.47
C SER A 82 -16.73 -19.99 -0.05
N GLN A 83 -17.62 -19.10 -0.48
CA GLN A 83 -17.85 -18.68 -1.86
C GLN A 83 -16.81 -17.68 -2.38
N GLY A 84 -15.83 -17.31 -1.55
CA GLY A 84 -14.84 -16.29 -1.83
C GLY A 84 -15.37 -14.87 -1.61
N SER A 85 -14.46 -13.94 -1.32
CA SER A 85 -14.77 -12.52 -1.25
C SER A 85 -13.49 -11.70 -1.36
N SER A 86 -13.40 -10.89 -2.42
CA SER A 86 -12.23 -10.06 -2.67
C SER A 86 -11.90 -9.15 -1.47
N TRP A 87 -12.93 -8.54 -0.85
CA TRP A 87 -12.74 -7.67 0.31
C TRP A 87 -12.33 -8.42 1.59
N HIS A 88 -12.84 -9.63 1.86
CA HIS A 88 -12.40 -10.40 3.03
C HIS A 88 -10.97 -10.91 2.84
N GLU A 89 -10.59 -11.32 1.63
CA GLU A 89 -9.20 -11.68 1.31
C GLU A 89 -8.26 -10.48 1.50
N TYR A 90 -8.69 -9.32 1.06
CA TYR A 90 -8.03 -8.04 1.30
C TYR A 90 -7.79 -7.79 2.81
N ALA A 91 -8.79 -8.03 3.66
CA ALA A 91 -8.71 -7.79 5.09
C ALA A 91 -8.00 -8.90 5.91
N SER A 92 -7.90 -10.11 5.36
CA SER A 92 -7.40 -11.30 6.07
C SER A 92 -5.89 -11.32 6.41
N ALA A 93 -5.12 -10.32 5.95
CA ALA A 93 -3.73 -10.16 6.36
C ALA A 93 -3.58 -9.18 7.55
N ASN A 94 -4.68 -8.56 7.99
CA ASN A 94 -4.62 -7.44 8.90
C ASN A 94 -4.45 -7.88 10.36
N PRO A 95 -3.40 -7.39 11.05
CA PRO A 95 -3.22 -7.65 12.46
C PRO A 95 -4.15 -6.83 13.35
N THR A 96 -4.56 -7.45 14.46
CA THR A 96 -5.41 -6.87 15.50
C THR A 96 -5.17 -7.65 16.80
N PRO A 97 -5.27 -7.03 18.00
CA PRO A 97 -4.96 -7.69 19.27
C PRO A 97 -5.66 -9.04 19.47
N PHE A 98 -6.91 -9.21 19.01
CA PHE A 98 -7.62 -10.48 19.21
C PHE A 98 -7.01 -11.65 18.45
N LYS A 99 -6.25 -11.40 17.37
CA LYS A 99 -5.55 -12.46 16.62
C LYS A 99 -4.33 -13.02 17.38
N PHE A 100 -3.95 -12.40 18.51
CA PHE A 100 -2.83 -12.79 19.36
C PHE A 100 -3.28 -13.12 20.80
N PHE A 101 -4.12 -12.27 21.37
CA PHE A 101 -4.59 -12.32 22.75
C PHE A 101 -6.10 -12.03 22.80
N PRO A 102 -6.98 -12.92 22.27
CA PRO A 102 -8.41 -12.70 22.27
C PRO A 102 -8.95 -12.67 23.70
N HIS A 103 -9.92 -11.79 23.95
CA HIS A 103 -10.70 -11.83 25.19
C HIS A 103 -11.46 -13.15 25.30
N LYS A 104 -11.74 -13.61 26.53
CA LYS A 104 -12.42 -14.89 26.79
C LYS A 104 -13.76 -15.05 26.06
N ASP A 105 -14.49 -13.95 25.85
CA ASP A 105 -15.80 -13.96 25.18
C ASP A 105 -15.65 -14.01 23.65
N LEU A 106 -14.52 -13.56 23.11
CA LEU A 106 -14.23 -13.61 21.67
C LEU A 106 -13.48 -14.89 21.27
N ALA A 107 -12.70 -15.47 22.18
CA ALA A 107 -11.87 -16.65 21.93
C ALA A 107 -12.63 -17.85 21.30
N PRO A 108 -13.89 -18.16 21.65
CA PRO A 108 -14.64 -19.26 21.02
C PRO A 108 -14.88 -19.08 19.52
N PHE A 109 -14.78 -17.85 18.99
CA PHE A 109 -15.07 -17.51 17.60
C PHE A 109 -13.82 -17.38 16.74
N VAL A 110 -12.62 -17.58 17.30
CA VAL A 110 -11.34 -17.46 16.60
C VAL A 110 -10.57 -18.77 16.74
N PRO A 111 -10.02 -19.35 15.65
CA PRO A 111 -9.31 -20.63 15.74
C PRO A 111 -8.12 -20.58 16.71
N ALA A 112 -8.11 -21.45 17.72
CA ALA A 112 -7.10 -21.46 18.78
C ALA A 112 -5.67 -21.69 18.24
N ASP A 113 -5.51 -22.57 17.25
CA ASP A 113 -4.21 -22.84 16.64
C ASP A 113 -3.64 -21.64 15.87
N PHE A 114 -4.52 -20.84 15.24
CA PHE A 114 -4.13 -19.60 14.58
C PHE A 114 -3.61 -18.58 15.58
N VAL A 115 -4.36 -18.36 16.67
CA VAL A 115 -3.96 -17.48 17.79
C VAL A 115 -2.63 -17.94 18.40
N LYS A 116 -2.47 -19.24 18.63
CA LYS A 116 -1.24 -19.83 19.17
C LYS A 116 -0.02 -19.55 18.28
N LYS A 117 -0.14 -19.74 16.96
CA LYS A 117 0.94 -19.47 16.00
C LYS A 117 1.32 -17.99 15.96
N ASN A 118 0.33 -17.09 15.92
CA ASN A 118 0.56 -15.65 15.94
C ASN A 118 1.27 -15.20 17.23
N ARG A 119 0.80 -15.70 18.38
CA ARG A 119 1.42 -15.43 19.68
C ARG A 119 2.86 -15.94 19.72
N GLN A 120 3.12 -17.15 19.22
CA GLN A 120 4.47 -17.70 19.16
C GLN A 120 5.41 -16.82 18.33
N LEU A 121 5.00 -16.42 17.12
CA LEU A 121 5.79 -15.54 16.26
C LEU A 121 6.07 -14.19 16.94
N LEU A 122 5.05 -13.57 17.55
CA LEU A 122 5.20 -12.31 18.29
C LEU A 122 6.24 -12.46 19.41
N MET A 123 6.11 -13.51 20.22
CA MET A 123 7.01 -13.74 21.37
C MET A 123 8.45 -14.07 20.94
N ASP A 124 8.64 -14.78 19.82
CA ASP A 124 9.97 -15.05 19.29
C ASP A 124 10.64 -13.77 18.76
N LYS A 125 9.89 -12.90 18.08
CA LYS A 125 10.38 -11.56 17.70
C LYS A 125 10.76 -10.71 18.92
N ILE A 126 9.94 -10.74 19.97
CA ILE A 126 10.22 -10.06 21.23
C ILE A 126 11.53 -10.58 21.85
N ARG A 127 11.77 -11.89 21.85
CA ARG A 127 13.04 -12.47 22.33
C ARG A 127 14.24 -11.94 21.55
N ILE A 128 14.11 -11.80 20.23
CA ILE A 128 15.15 -11.21 19.38
C ILE A 128 15.39 -9.76 19.78
N LEU A 129 14.34 -8.93 19.91
CA LEU A 129 14.49 -7.51 20.28
C LEU A 129 15.18 -7.32 21.63
N ARG A 130 14.86 -8.15 22.63
CA ARG A 130 15.54 -8.15 23.94
C ARG A 130 17.06 -8.34 23.82
N LYS A 131 17.51 -9.24 22.94
CA LYS A 131 18.94 -9.51 22.70
C LYS A 131 19.71 -8.27 22.21
N TYR A 132 19.04 -7.35 21.52
CA TYR A 132 19.64 -6.14 20.96
C TYR A 132 19.27 -4.86 21.71
N ASP A 133 18.57 -4.98 22.84
CA ASP A 133 18.11 -3.83 23.61
C ASP A 133 17.32 -2.86 22.71
N MET A 134 16.26 -3.40 22.11
CA MET A 134 15.29 -2.67 21.29
C MET A 134 13.88 -2.83 21.84
N GLU A 135 13.07 -1.80 21.65
CA GLU A 135 11.64 -1.81 21.96
C GLU A 135 10.83 -2.37 20.77
N ALA A 136 9.55 -2.62 20.97
CA ALA A 136 8.63 -3.12 19.97
C ALA A 136 7.53 -2.09 19.68
N ALA A 137 7.02 -2.13 18.45
CA ALA A 137 5.80 -1.44 18.06
C ALA A 137 4.77 -2.45 17.56
N PHE A 138 3.49 -2.14 17.77
CA PHE A 138 2.39 -2.92 17.21
C PHE A 138 1.61 -2.06 16.23
N LEU A 139 1.42 -2.53 15.00
CA LEU A 139 0.49 -1.94 14.03
C LEU A 139 -0.78 -2.79 13.98
N GLY A 140 -1.95 -2.17 14.20
CA GLY A 140 -3.26 -2.80 14.19
C GLY A 140 -4.27 -2.16 13.23
N TYR A 141 -5.46 -2.75 13.15
CA TYR A 141 -6.59 -2.29 12.34
C TYR A 141 -7.83 -2.27 13.22
N GLU A 142 -8.23 -1.10 13.74
CA GLU A 142 -9.18 -1.05 14.86
C GLU A 142 -10.34 -0.06 14.71
N PRO A 143 -11.55 -0.40 15.19
CA PRO A 143 -11.95 -1.74 15.62
C PRO A 143 -12.18 -2.64 14.39
N ASN A 144 -11.55 -3.82 14.36
CA ASN A 144 -11.68 -4.76 13.23
C ASN A 144 -13.03 -5.50 13.23
N PHE A 145 -13.45 -5.98 12.06
CA PHE A 145 -14.64 -6.82 11.94
C PHE A 145 -14.49 -8.13 12.70
N LEU A 146 -15.62 -8.62 13.22
CA LEU A 146 -15.68 -9.89 13.95
C LEU A 146 -16.64 -10.87 13.25
N PRO A 147 -16.50 -12.19 13.48
CA PRO A 147 -17.42 -13.18 12.93
C PRO A 147 -18.87 -12.90 13.34
N LEU A 148 -19.83 -13.16 12.44
CA LEU A 148 -21.26 -12.91 12.74
C LEU A 148 -21.74 -13.68 13.99
N ALA A 149 -21.24 -14.90 14.18
CA ALA A 149 -21.56 -15.72 15.36
C ALA A 149 -21.18 -15.05 16.71
N PHE A 150 -20.15 -14.18 16.72
CA PHE A 150 -19.85 -13.38 17.91
C PHE A 150 -20.98 -12.39 18.20
N PHE A 151 -21.52 -11.73 17.18
CA PHE A 151 -22.63 -10.80 17.34
C PHE A 151 -23.97 -11.50 17.58
N ASP A 152 -24.14 -12.76 17.17
CA ASP A 152 -25.31 -13.55 17.56
C ASP A 152 -25.31 -13.80 19.09
N ALA A 153 -24.13 -13.99 19.69
CA ALA A 153 -23.96 -14.14 21.13
C ALA A 153 -23.94 -12.80 21.90
N HIS A 154 -23.48 -11.72 21.25
CA HIS A 154 -23.32 -10.38 21.82
C HIS A 154 -23.92 -9.29 20.91
N PRO A 155 -25.24 -9.31 20.66
CA PRO A 155 -25.89 -8.43 19.67
C PRO A 155 -25.75 -6.95 20.02
N GLU A 156 -25.66 -6.61 21.30
CA GLU A 156 -25.46 -5.25 21.79
C GLU A 156 -24.11 -4.65 21.36
N MET A 157 -23.10 -5.49 21.08
CA MET A 157 -21.76 -5.04 20.68
C MET A 157 -21.64 -4.79 19.17
N MET A 158 -22.64 -5.14 18.36
CA MET A 158 -22.59 -4.94 16.91
C MET A 158 -22.53 -3.44 16.57
N GLY A 159 -21.50 -3.05 15.83
CA GLY A 159 -21.26 -1.68 15.40
C GLY A 159 -21.58 -1.46 13.91
N PRO A 160 -20.73 -0.73 13.18
CA PRO A 160 -21.03 -0.39 11.79
C PRO A 160 -20.78 -1.59 10.86
N ARG A 161 -21.52 -1.63 9.76
CA ARG A 161 -21.16 -2.39 8.56
C ARG A 161 -19.92 -1.76 7.92
N VAL A 162 -18.88 -2.56 7.70
CA VAL A 162 -17.55 -2.11 7.24
C VAL A 162 -17.10 -2.77 5.93
N ASP A 163 -17.81 -3.78 5.44
CA ASP A 163 -17.48 -4.41 4.16
C ASP A 163 -17.68 -3.46 2.98
N HIS A 164 -16.89 -3.67 1.91
CA HIS A 164 -17.02 -2.90 0.68
C HIS A 164 -18.19 -3.42 -0.17
N PRO A 165 -19.29 -2.66 -0.39
CA PRO A 165 -20.51 -3.20 -0.98
C PRO A 165 -20.33 -3.81 -2.38
N ARG A 166 -19.41 -3.26 -3.19
CA ARG A 166 -19.11 -3.77 -4.54
C ARG A 166 -18.06 -4.87 -4.62
N ARG A 167 -17.43 -5.24 -3.49
CA ARG A 167 -16.25 -6.13 -3.44
C ARG A 167 -16.39 -7.25 -2.41
N SER A 168 -17.55 -7.32 -1.76
CA SER A 168 -17.86 -8.27 -0.71
C SER A 168 -19.03 -9.13 -1.14
N THR A 169 -18.94 -10.43 -0.90
CA THR A 169 -20.06 -11.37 -1.09
C THR A 169 -20.89 -11.53 0.17
N GLU A 170 -20.38 -11.05 1.31
CA GLU A 170 -21.05 -11.05 2.61
C GLU A 170 -20.88 -9.72 3.32
N LYS A 171 -21.81 -9.44 4.25
CA LYS A 171 -21.76 -8.28 5.15
C LYS A 171 -20.79 -8.54 6.29
N ALA A 172 -20.00 -7.54 6.67
CA ALA A 172 -19.09 -7.61 7.82
C ALA A 172 -19.30 -6.42 8.75
N PHE A 173 -19.23 -6.65 10.06
CA PHE A 173 -19.47 -5.63 11.08
C PHE A 173 -18.28 -5.52 12.04
N ALA A 174 -17.90 -4.28 12.36
CA ALA A 174 -16.97 -3.99 13.44
C ALA A 174 -17.73 -3.78 14.76
N PRO A 175 -17.12 -4.02 15.94
CA PRO A 175 -17.78 -3.82 17.21
C PRO A 175 -17.94 -2.32 17.56
N CYS A 176 -19.01 -1.97 18.27
CA CYS A 176 -19.33 -0.60 18.64
C CYS A 176 -18.54 -0.13 19.87
N ILE A 177 -17.52 0.72 19.70
CA ILE A 177 -16.71 1.22 20.82
C ILE A 177 -17.47 2.10 21.83
N SER A 178 -18.69 2.52 21.50
CA SER A 178 -19.56 3.24 22.43
C SER A 178 -20.16 2.34 23.51
N VAL A 179 -20.13 1.01 23.32
CA VAL A 179 -20.61 0.00 24.25
C VAL A 179 -19.55 -0.31 25.30
N ALA A 180 -19.91 -0.27 26.58
CA ALA A 180 -18.97 -0.47 27.68
C ALA A 180 -18.31 -1.86 27.66
N ALA A 181 -19.06 -2.90 27.34
CA ALA A 181 -18.55 -4.26 27.24
C ALA A 181 -17.53 -4.42 26.09
N THR A 182 -17.75 -3.73 24.96
CA THR A 182 -16.75 -3.65 23.87
C THR A 182 -15.47 -2.98 24.35
N ARG A 183 -15.57 -1.84 25.07
CA ARG A 183 -14.38 -1.19 25.63
C ARG A 183 -13.63 -2.09 26.61
N GLU A 184 -14.36 -2.79 27.48
CA GLU A 184 -13.76 -3.75 28.41
C GLU A 184 -13.00 -4.86 27.67
N MET A 185 -13.60 -5.44 26.64
CA MET A 185 -12.98 -6.45 25.79
C MET A 185 -11.64 -5.95 25.22
N TYR A 186 -11.64 -4.76 24.62
CA TYR A 186 -10.44 -4.14 24.02
C TYR A 186 -9.35 -3.79 25.05
N ALA A 187 -9.73 -3.19 26.18
CA ALA A 187 -8.80 -2.87 27.26
C ALA A 187 -8.14 -4.14 27.82
N SER A 188 -8.91 -5.22 27.98
CA SER A 188 -8.41 -6.51 28.47
C SER A 188 -7.46 -7.21 27.49
N MET A 189 -7.79 -7.22 26.19
CA MET A 189 -6.88 -7.77 25.16
C MET A 189 -5.55 -7.02 25.11
N LEU A 190 -5.60 -5.69 25.17
CA LEU A 190 -4.38 -4.88 25.18
C LEU A 190 -3.58 -5.06 26.48
N ALA A 191 -4.25 -5.11 27.63
CA ALA A 191 -3.58 -5.34 28.90
C ALA A 191 -2.83 -6.69 28.92
N GLU A 192 -3.46 -7.75 28.41
CA GLU A 192 -2.81 -9.07 28.30
C GLU A 192 -1.61 -9.03 27.35
N MET A 193 -1.77 -8.41 26.17
CA MET A 193 -0.69 -8.26 25.21
C MET A 193 0.53 -7.55 25.82
N LEU A 194 0.32 -6.46 26.55
CA LEU A 194 1.40 -5.67 27.15
C LEU A 194 2.01 -6.33 28.40
N LYS A 195 1.27 -7.18 29.12
CA LYS A 195 1.83 -8.01 30.20
C LYS A 195 2.78 -9.07 29.63
N GLN A 196 2.41 -9.70 28.52
CA GLN A 196 3.19 -10.77 27.88
C GLN A 196 4.38 -10.22 27.07
N ALA A 197 4.18 -9.11 26.37
CA ALA A 197 5.15 -8.45 25.51
C ALA A 197 5.40 -6.99 25.97
N PRO A 198 6.03 -6.79 27.13
CA PRO A 198 6.26 -5.47 27.69
C PRO A 198 7.13 -4.53 26.86
N GLU A 199 7.87 -5.06 25.90
CA GLU A 199 8.68 -4.29 24.96
C GLU A 199 7.82 -3.43 24.03
N ILE A 200 6.53 -3.75 23.88
CA ILE A 200 5.59 -2.96 23.09
C ILE A 200 5.33 -1.63 23.80
N THR A 201 5.91 -0.56 23.27
CA THR A 201 5.78 0.80 23.83
C THR A 201 5.02 1.75 22.89
N SER A 202 4.76 1.32 21.66
CA SER A 202 3.91 2.03 20.69
C SER A 202 2.84 1.12 20.10
N PHE A 203 1.61 1.64 20.00
CA PHE A 203 0.49 1.03 19.28
C PHE A 203 -0.01 1.98 18.21
N SER A 204 0.27 1.67 16.95
CA SER A 204 -0.28 2.37 15.80
C SER A 204 -1.47 1.61 15.25
N PHE A 205 -2.49 2.28 14.76
CA PHE A 205 -3.59 1.62 14.07
C PHE A 205 -4.19 2.48 12.97
N LYS A 206 -4.81 1.82 12.00
CA LYS A 206 -5.69 2.49 11.04
C LYS A 206 -7.14 2.03 11.18
N THR A 207 -8.07 2.84 10.67
CA THR A 207 -9.51 2.57 10.75
C THR A 207 -10.26 3.11 9.53
N ASN A 208 -11.55 2.77 9.41
CA ASN A 208 -12.41 3.10 8.27
C ASN A 208 -11.84 2.64 6.90
N ASP A 209 -11.12 1.52 6.92
CA ASP A 209 -10.53 0.85 5.77
C ASP A 209 -10.19 -0.59 6.18
N ALA A 210 -10.10 -1.49 5.20
CA ALA A 210 -9.46 -2.80 5.37
C ALA A 210 -9.98 -3.59 6.59
N GLY A 211 -11.29 -3.70 6.74
CA GLY A 211 -11.90 -4.47 7.82
C GLY A 211 -12.08 -3.72 9.14
N ALA A 212 -11.66 -2.46 9.27
CA ALA A 212 -11.90 -1.67 10.47
C ALA A 212 -12.86 -0.51 10.22
N GLY A 213 -13.63 -0.10 11.25
CA GLY A 213 -14.52 1.06 11.11
C GLY A 213 -15.16 1.58 12.38
N ILE A 214 -15.39 2.90 12.42
CA ILE A 214 -16.02 3.61 13.54
C ILE A 214 -17.48 3.91 13.21
N CYS A 215 -18.39 3.66 14.15
CA CYS A 215 -19.82 3.95 13.99
C CYS A 215 -20.05 5.40 13.51
N TRP A 216 -20.94 5.54 12.53
CA TRP A 216 -21.38 6.81 11.95
C TRP A 216 -20.28 7.68 11.34
N SER A 217 -19.09 7.13 11.09
CA SER A 217 -18.09 7.86 10.34
C SER A 217 -18.48 7.98 8.87
N GLU A 218 -18.25 9.16 8.28
CA GLU A 218 -18.70 9.49 6.92
C GLU A 218 -18.04 8.62 5.85
N TRP A 219 -16.83 8.13 6.12
CA TRP A 219 -15.97 7.46 5.15
C TRP A 219 -15.97 5.93 5.23
N LEU A 220 -16.94 5.33 5.92
CA LEU A 220 -17.18 3.90 5.81
C LEU A 220 -17.58 3.53 4.36
N TYR A 221 -17.16 2.37 3.86
CA TYR A 221 -17.50 1.95 2.49
C TYR A 221 -19.01 1.86 2.23
N SER A 222 -19.79 1.50 3.25
CA SER A 222 -21.25 1.44 3.18
C SER A 222 -21.94 2.79 3.47
N GLY A 223 -21.17 3.86 3.64
CA GLY A 223 -21.62 5.16 4.17
C GLY A 223 -21.78 5.15 5.68
N ALA A 224 -22.03 6.32 6.27
CA ALA A 224 -22.21 6.49 7.71
C ALA A 224 -23.36 5.61 8.25
N ASN A 225 -23.02 4.65 9.11
CA ASN A 225 -23.97 3.71 9.68
C ASN A 225 -23.52 3.22 11.07
N GLY A 226 -24.43 2.64 11.85
CA GLY A 226 -24.16 2.08 13.17
C GLY A 226 -25.40 2.06 14.07
N PRO A 227 -25.27 1.68 15.35
CA PRO A 227 -26.39 1.68 16.29
C PRO A 227 -26.91 3.07 16.62
N THR A 228 -28.24 3.23 16.73
CA THR A 228 -28.91 4.51 17.01
C THR A 228 -28.46 5.14 18.33
N HIS A 229 -28.18 4.33 19.36
CA HIS A 229 -27.82 4.83 20.69
C HIS A 229 -26.54 5.69 20.69
N CYS A 230 -25.61 5.42 19.76
CA CYS A 230 -24.35 6.16 19.64
C CYS A 230 -24.39 7.24 18.57
N LYS A 231 -25.50 7.42 17.83
CA LYS A 231 -25.61 8.33 16.68
C LYS A 231 -25.37 9.79 17.08
N GLY A 232 -25.79 10.19 18.27
CA GLY A 232 -25.61 11.56 18.79
C GLY A 232 -24.18 11.93 19.18
N LEU A 233 -23.25 10.96 19.24
CA LEU A 233 -21.83 11.25 19.48
C LEU A 233 -21.16 11.78 18.21
N SER A 234 -20.13 12.60 18.35
CA SER A 234 -19.29 12.96 17.20
C SER A 234 -18.29 11.85 16.85
N THR A 235 -17.68 11.88 15.67
CA THR A 235 -16.62 10.91 15.31
C THR A 235 -15.41 11.03 16.26
N GLY A 236 -15.02 12.25 16.64
CA GLY A 236 -13.99 12.53 17.63
C GLY A 236 -14.33 11.97 19.02
N ASP A 237 -15.60 12.00 19.46
CA ASP A 237 -16.00 11.38 20.72
C ASP A 237 -15.80 9.85 20.69
N ARG A 238 -16.15 9.21 19.58
CA ARG A 238 -16.00 7.75 19.43
C ARG A 238 -14.52 7.34 19.32
N VAL A 239 -13.71 8.11 18.59
CA VAL A 239 -12.26 7.89 18.50
C VAL A 239 -11.60 8.12 19.85
N LYS A 240 -12.00 9.15 20.60
CA LYS A 240 -11.53 9.39 21.96
C LYS A 240 -11.80 8.18 22.86
N LEU A 241 -13.02 7.63 22.83
CA LEU A 241 -13.37 6.43 23.60
C LEU A 241 -12.47 5.23 23.25
N LEU A 242 -12.16 5.02 21.97
CA LEU A 242 -11.23 3.96 21.54
C LEU A 242 -9.82 4.19 22.09
N LEU A 243 -9.31 5.41 21.96
CA LEU A 243 -7.97 5.79 22.43
C LEU A 243 -7.85 5.67 23.96
N GLU A 244 -8.85 6.12 24.70
CA GLU A 244 -8.92 5.96 26.17
C GLU A 244 -8.99 4.48 26.57
N THR A 245 -9.68 3.65 25.79
CA THR A 245 -9.72 2.19 26.01
C THR A 245 -8.33 1.57 25.88
N PHE A 246 -7.52 2.02 24.91
CA PHE A 246 -6.14 1.55 24.79
C PHE A 246 -5.26 2.07 25.94
N GLN A 247 -5.42 3.32 26.36
CA GLN A 247 -4.70 3.84 27.53
C GLN A 247 -5.07 3.08 28.82
N GLU A 248 -6.34 2.71 28.99
CA GLU A 248 -6.79 1.89 30.12
C GLU A 248 -6.16 0.49 30.10
N GLY A 249 -6.09 -0.17 28.93
CA GLY A 249 -5.38 -1.44 28.80
C GLY A 249 -3.90 -1.34 29.19
N ALA A 250 -3.23 -0.26 28.78
CA ALA A 250 -1.84 0.02 29.15
C ALA A 250 -1.67 0.26 30.66
N LYS A 251 -2.59 1.05 31.26
CA LYS A 251 -2.63 1.29 32.70
C LYS A 251 -2.81 0.00 33.50
N ARG A 252 -3.69 -0.91 33.08
CA ARG A 252 -3.90 -2.23 33.71
C ARG A 252 -2.66 -3.13 33.64
N ALA A 253 -1.83 -2.97 32.60
CA ALA A 253 -0.55 -3.64 32.48
C ALA A 253 0.57 -2.96 33.27
N GLY A 254 0.33 -1.78 33.87
CA GLY A 254 1.36 -0.97 34.51
C GLY A 254 2.41 -0.47 33.53
N ARG A 255 2.03 -0.24 32.26
CA ARG A 255 2.93 0.13 31.17
C ARG A 255 2.53 1.45 30.52
N PRO A 256 3.50 2.31 30.15
CA PRO A 256 3.21 3.43 29.27
C PRO A 256 2.99 2.94 27.83
N LEU A 257 2.07 3.55 27.10
CA LEU A 257 1.82 3.24 25.69
C LEU A 257 1.55 4.50 24.89
N ALA A 258 2.38 4.77 23.89
CA ALA A 258 2.09 5.80 22.89
C ALA A 258 1.15 5.24 21.83
N VAL A 259 0.02 5.90 21.60
CA VAL A 259 -0.98 5.42 20.64
C VAL A 259 -1.05 6.36 19.43
N TYR A 260 -0.97 5.81 18.23
CA TYR A 260 -0.96 6.58 16.99
C TYR A 260 -2.12 6.14 16.08
N LEU A 261 -3.07 7.03 15.84
CA LEU A 261 -4.04 6.87 14.77
C LEU A 261 -3.37 7.30 13.45
N ASP A 262 -3.24 6.38 12.51
CA ASP A 262 -2.57 6.61 11.23
C ASP A 262 -3.45 7.47 10.32
N GLU A 263 -3.16 8.78 10.28
CA GLU A 263 -3.86 9.76 9.43
C GLU A 263 -3.77 9.44 7.94
N GLY A 264 -2.65 8.87 7.48
CA GLY A 264 -2.41 8.61 6.07
C GLY A 264 -3.21 7.42 5.54
N ASN A 265 -3.56 6.49 6.41
CA ASN A 265 -4.26 5.25 6.06
C ASN A 265 -5.63 5.10 6.73
N SER A 266 -6.10 6.10 7.48
CA SER A 266 -7.46 6.13 8.03
C SER A 266 -8.32 7.13 7.26
N ASN A 267 -9.52 6.70 6.85
CA ASN A 267 -10.41 7.55 6.06
C ASN A 267 -11.36 8.33 6.99
N PHE A 268 -11.27 9.65 6.94
CA PHE A 268 -12.10 10.61 7.67
C PHE A 268 -12.30 11.86 6.84
N SER A 269 -13.43 12.54 6.99
CA SER A 269 -13.64 13.83 6.37
C SER A 269 -12.83 14.92 7.08
N GLU A 270 -12.65 16.07 6.42
CA GLU A 270 -11.93 17.20 7.03
C GLU A 270 -12.58 17.68 8.33
N GLU A 271 -13.89 17.56 8.46
CA GLU A 271 -14.61 17.90 9.69
C GLU A 271 -14.33 16.88 10.79
N GLU A 272 -14.42 15.58 10.48
CA GLU A 272 -14.09 14.50 11.40
C GLU A 272 -12.63 14.59 11.87
N ARG A 273 -11.69 14.91 10.97
CA ARG A 273 -10.27 15.11 11.31
C ARG A 273 -10.11 16.21 12.36
N ARG A 274 -10.71 17.39 12.15
CA ARG A 274 -10.65 18.50 13.11
C ARG A 274 -11.28 18.13 14.45
N ASP A 275 -12.39 17.42 14.42
CA ASP A 275 -13.09 16.97 15.62
C ASP A 275 -12.27 15.94 16.44
N ILE A 276 -11.59 15.01 15.76
CA ILE A 276 -10.66 14.07 16.40
C ILE A 276 -9.51 14.83 17.07
N GLU A 277 -8.87 15.75 16.34
CA GLU A 277 -7.67 16.47 16.80
C GLU A 277 -7.85 17.18 18.13
N VAL A 278 -9.00 17.83 18.34
CA VAL A 278 -9.29 18.59 19.56
C VAL A 278 -9.71 17.71 20.75
N LYS A 279 -9.93 16.41 20.53
CA LYS A 279 -10.41 15.44 21.54
C LYS A 279 -9.41 14.35 21.90
N LEU A 280 -8.23 14.34 21.27
CA LEU A 280 -7.20 13.34 21.51
C LEU A 280 -6.74 13.30 22.98
N PRO A 281 -6.78 12.13 23.64
CA PRO A 281 -6.22 11.94 24.98
C PRO A 281 -4.71 12.19 25.07
N ALA A 282 -4.20 12.24 26.29
CA ALA A 282 -2.76 12.26 26.54
C ALA A 282 -2.07 11.02 25.94
N ASN A 283 -0.86 11.22 25.43
CA ASN A 283 -0.05 10.20 24.75
C ASN A 283 -0.74 9.50 23.55
N CYS A 284 -1.75 10.15 22.97
CA CYS A 284 -2.39 9.74 21.73
C CYS A 284 -2.17 10.80 20.65
N TYR A 285 -1.84 10.34 19.45
CA TYR A 285 -1.43 11.21 18.34
C TYR A 285 -2.20 10.83 17.06
N PHE A 286 -2.52 11.86 16.27
CA PHE A 286 -3.11 11.71 14.93
C PHE A 286 -2.23 12.38 13.88
N LYS A 287 -1.71 13.57 14.21
CA LYS A 287 -0.75 14.33 13.41
C LYS A 287 0.33 14.97 14.29
N SER A 288 1.32 15.61 13.66
CA SER A 288 2.36 16.38 14.33
C SER A 288 1.81 17.46 15.25
N ARG A 289 2.44 17.62 16.42
CA ARG A 289 2.14 18.64 17.41
C ARG A 289 3.40 19.43 17.79
N PRO A 290 3.27 20.63 18.40
CA PRO A 290 4.43 21.42 18.82
C PRO A 290 5.39 20.68 19.76
N ASP A 291 4.87 19.81 20.62
CA ASP A 291 5.63 19.00 21.58
C ASP A 291 6.20 17.71 20.97
N ARG A 292 5.63 17.22 19.86
CA ARG A 292 6.11 16.01 19.18
C ARG A 292 5.78 16.00 17.69
N GLN A 293 6.81 15.95 16.86
CA GLN A 293 6.66 15.81 15.41
C GLN A 293 6.45 14.34 15.02
N LEU A 294 5.50 14.07 14.14
CA LEU A 294 5.33 12.77 13.50
C LEU A 294 5.93 12.85 12.10
N ILE A 295 6.97 12.05 11.84
CA ILE A 295 7.67 12.06 10.55
C ILE A 295 7.45 10.69 9.92
N GLN A 296 6.81 10.68 8.75
CA GLN A 296 6.72 9.51 7.90
C GLN A 296 7.90 9.47 6.95
N MET A 297 8.61 8.36 6.98
CA MET A 297 9.73 8.01 6.12
C MET A 297 9.48 6.61 5.61
N GLY A 298 9.73 6.34 4.34
CA GLY A 298 9.51 5.01 3.81
C GLY A 298 10.22 4.83 2.49
N GLY A 299 10.40 3.57 2.11
CA GLY A 299 10.75 3.24 0.74
C GLY A 299 9.64 3.67 -0.22
N THR A 300 9.92 3.57 -1.53
CA THR A 300 8.90 3.82 -2.55
C THR A 300 7.96 2.62 -2.74
N LEU A 301 8.21 1.51 -2.05
CA LEU A 301 7.47 0.26 -2.20
C LEU A 301 5.95 0.41 -2.07
N GLY A 302 5.46 1.25 -1.15
CA GLY A 302 4.01 1.46 -1.00
C GLY A 302 3.34 1.99 -2.28
N SER A 303 4.04 2.80 -3.07
CA SER A 303 3.51 3.39 -4.33
C SER A 303 3.93 2.63 -5.59
N LEU A 304 5.03 1.87 -5.52
CA LEU A 304 5.60 1.13 -6.66
C LEU A 304 5.36 -0.38 -6.61
N TYR A 305 4.73 -0.89 -5.54
CA TYR A 305 4.28 -2.27 -5.43
C TYR A 305 3.60 -2.74 -6.71
N PRO A 306 3.99 -3.90 -7.30
CA PRO A 306 4.74 -5.01 -6.70
C PRO A 306 6.26 -4.92 -6.89
N VAL A 307 6.78 -3.81 -7.41
CA VAL A 307 8.21 -3.68 -7.72
C VAL A 307 8.97 -3.19 -6.49
N MET A 308 10.09 -3.85 -6.19
CA MET A 308 10.96 -3.59 -5.06
C MET A 308 12.28 -2.94 -5.47
N GLY A 309 13.02 -2.45 -4.48
CA GLY A 309 14.40 -2.01 -4.67
C GLY A 309 14.51 -0.68 -5.40
N ILE A 310 13.50 0.18 -5.27
CA ILE A 310 13.51 1.54 -5.82
C ILE A 310 13.45 2.54 -4.67
N ILE A 311 14.29 3.57 -4.73
CA ILE A 311 14.29 4.67 -3.78
C ILE A 311 14.39 6.00 -4.52
N ASN A 312 14.02 7.07 -3.84
CA ASN A 312 14.33 8.43 -4.26
C ASN A 312 15.36 9.03 -3.28
N PRO A 313 16.66 8.99 -3.61
CA PRO A 313 17.71 9.47 -2.69
C PRO A 313 17.61 10.97 -2.37
N VAL A 314 17.07 11.79 -3.27
CA VAL A 314 16.84 13.22 -3.01
C VAL A 314 15.84 13.37 -1.87
N SER A 315 14.67 12.75 -2.02
CA SER A 315 13.62 12.75 -0.99
C SER A 315 14.11 12.13 0.32
N LEU A 316 14.93 11.07 0.26
CA LEU A 316 15.52 10.41 1.42
C LEU A 316 16.40 11.37 2.24
N ILE A 317 17.28 12.13 1.58
CA ILE A 317 18.17 13.11 2.22
C ILE A 317 17.35 14.26 2.83
N GLU A 318 16.35 14.78 2.11
CA GLU A 318 15.46 15.83 2.62
C GLU A 318 14.66 15.37 3.84
N LYS A 319 14.17 14.13 3.83
CA LYS A 319 13.48 13.53 4.98
C LYS A 319 14.42 13.31 6.16
N ALA A 320 15.65 12.86 5.93
CA ALA A 320 16.65 12.77 6.99
C ALA A 320 16.96 14.15 7.60
N ASN A 321 17.00 15.21 6.79
CA ASN A 321 17.14 16.58 7.27
C ASN A 321 15.95 17.01 8.15
N GLN A 322 14.72 16.67 7.75
CA GLN A 322 13.52 16.91 8.57
C GLN A 322 13.63 16.23 9.95
N VAL A 323 14.17 15.01 10.02
CA VAL A 323 14.41 14.30 11.29
C VAL A 323 15.49 14.99 12.13
N ASN A 324 16.54 15.51 11.49
CA ASN A 324 17.59 16.29 12.14
C ASN A 324 17.04 17.56 12.81
N GLU A 325 16.14 18.27 12.13
CA GLU A 325 15.49 19.49 12.65
C GLU A 325 14.48 19.22 13.78
N ALA A 326 14.01 17.98 13.94
CA ALA A 326 12.99 17.58 14.90
C ALA A 326 13.53 16.60 15.97
N PRO A 327 14.28 17.08 16.98
CA PRO A 327 14.84 16.24 18.03
C PRO A 327 13.78 15.57 18.93
N GLN A 328 12.57 16.14 19.00
CA GLN A 328 11.41 15.56 19.68
C GLN A 328 10.43 15.03 18.64
N SER A 329 10.64 13.79 18.19
CA SER A 329 9.86 13.21 17.09
C SER A 329 9.64 11.71 17.22
N THR A 330 8.54 11.23 16.64
CA THR A 330 8.39 9.82 16.26
C THR A 330 8.56 9.72 14.75
N VAL A 331 9.56 8.95 14.33
CA VAL A 331 9.90 8.71 12.93
C VAL A 331 9.44 7.31 12.55
N PHE A 332 8.37 7.22 11.77
CA PHE A 332 7.91 5.96 11.21
C PHE A 332 8.69 5.66 9.95
N ILE A 333 9.37 4.51 9.91
CA ILE A 333 10.19 4.06 8.78
C ILE A 333 9.54 2.82 8.17
N GLY A 334 8.87 2.98 7.03
CA GLY A 334 8.11 1.92 6.36
C GLY A 334 8.89 1.21 5.26
N PHE A 335 9.00 -0.12 5.38
CA PHE A 335 9.55 -1.03 4.36
C PHE A 335 8.54 -2.10 3.91
N ARG A 336 7.26 -1.89 4.24
CA ARG A 336 6.17 -2.82 3.92
C ARG A 336 5.55 -2.50 2.57
N ALA A 337 5.18 -3.54 1.83
CA ALA A 337 4.22 -3.43 0.75
C ALA A 337 2.81 -3.15 1.30
N ALA A 338 1.88 -2.83 0.39
CA ALA A 338 0.49 -2.67 0.75
C ALA A 338 -0.06 -3.93 1.45
N TYR A 339 -0.75 -3.72 2.58
CA TYR A 339 -1.46 -4.75 3.34
C TYR A 339 -0.61 -5.95 3.75
N ASP A 340 0.67 -5.70 4.07
CA ASP A 340 1.65 -6.69 4.52
C ASP A 340 1.92 -7.84 3.54
N ARG A 341 1.69 -7.61 2.24
CA ARG A 341 1.87 -8.62 1.17
C ARG A 341 3.29 -8.75 0.64
N GLY A 342 4.25 -8.10 1.28
CA GLY A 342 5.65 -8.14 0.90
C GLY A 342 6.43 -7.04 1.58
N THR A 343 7.73 -7.03 1.32
CA THR A 343 8.69 -6.17 2.01
C THR A 343 9.76 -5.70 1.06
N GLU A 344 10.39 -4.57 1.33
CA GLU A 344 11.64 -4.24 0.64
C GLU A 344 12.69 -5.31 0.93
N PRO A 345 13.62 -5.57 -0.01
CA PRO A 345 14.72 -6.48 0.23
C PRO A 345 15.64 -5.89 1.30
N LEU A 346 16.24 -6.76 2.10
CA LEU A 346 17.04 -6.34 3.26
C LEU A 346 18.27 -5.51 2.88
N TYR A 347 18.81 -5.67 1.66
CA TYR A 347 19.91 -4.81 1.18
C TYR A 347 19.46 -3.35 1.00
N MET A 348 18.20 -3.14 0.55
CA MET A 348 17.65 -1.79 0.38
C MET A 348 17.29 -1.18 1.73
N THR A 349 16.74 -2.00 2.62
CA THR A 349 16.47 -1.60 4.02
C THR A 349 17.76 -1.14 4.71
N GLU A 350 18.85 -1.90 4.57
CA GLU A 350 20.17 -1.52 5.08
C GLU A 350 20.67 -0.21 4.50
N PHE A 351 20.63 -0.06 3.18
CA PHE A 351 21.05 1.16 2.50
C PHE A 351 20.30 2.40 3.02
N ILE A 352 18.97 2.31 3.17
CA ILE A 352 18.14 3.40 3.67
C ILE A 352 18.50 3.75 5.13
N LEU A 353 18.63 2.75 6.01
CA LEU A 353 18.96 2.96 7.42
C LEU A 353 20.37 3.52 7.62
N GLN A 354 21.35 3.04 6.84
CA GLN A 354 22.72 3.55 6.86
C GLN A 354 22.78 4.99 6.33
N THR A 355 22.07 5.28 5.24
CA THR A 355 21.98 6.64 4.69
C THR A 355 21.35 7.59 5.69
N LEU A 356 20.24 7.20 6.33
CA LEU A 356 19.63 7.98 7.39
C LEU A 356 20.62 8.24 8.53
N ALA A 357 21.28 7.20 9.05
CA ALA A 357 22.26 7.35 10.12
C ALA A 357 23.44 8.26 9.72
N ALA A 358 23.90 8.19 8.47
CA ALA A 358 24.95 9.07 7.95
C ALA A 358 24.49 10.53 7.91
N GLN A 359 23.28 10.79 7.45
CA GLN A 359 22.69 12.14 7.44
C GLN A 359 22.43 12.68 8.85
N LEU A 360 22.05 11.83 9.82
CA LEU A 360 21.84 12.24 11.21
C LEU A 360 23.14 12.63 11.95
N LYS A 361 24.31 12.24 11.46
CA LYS A 361 25.61 12.74 11.97
C LYS A 361 25.89 14.18 11.56
N GLN A 362 25.27 14.61 10.47
CA GLN A 362 25.52 15.90 9.86
C GLN A 362 24.63 16.98 10.50
N LYS A 363 25.08 18.23 10.47
CA LYS A 363 24.24 19.37 10.87
C LYS A 363 23.07 19.53 9.90
N PRO A 364 21.87 19.93 10.39
CA PRO A 364 20.75 20.27 9.53
C PRO A 364 21.14 21.35 8.52
N PHE A 365 20.55 21.28 7.33
CA PHE A 365 20.80 22.20 6.22
C PHE A 365 19.51 22.94 5.81
N LYS A 366 19.65 24.07 5.11
CA LYS A 366 18.53 24.88 4.64
C LYS A 366 18.66 25.20 3.15
N GLY A 367 17.56 25.02 2.42
CA GLY A 367 17.44 25.39 1.01
C GLY A 367 18.00 24.35 0.03
N ALA A 368 17.68 24.56 -1.25
CA ALA A 368 17.95 23.60 -2.32
C ALA A 368 19.45 23.45 -2.64
N VAL A 369 20.24 24.51 -2.48
CA VAL A 369 21.69 24.48 -2.75
C VAL A 369 22.39 23.52 -1.79
N GLU A 370 22.13 23.64 -0.48
CA GLU A 370 22.72 22.74 0.50
C GLU A 370 22.21 21.30 0.34
N SER A 371 20.93 21.10 -0.01
CA SER A 371 20.37 19.79 -0.34
C SER A 371 21.16 19.10 -1.46
N ARG A 372 21.45 19.83 -2.56
CA ARG A 372 22.28 19.33 -3.66
C ARG A 372 23.71 19.00 -3.24
N LEU A 373 24.32 19.83 -2.37
CA LEU A 373 25.65 19.55 -1.85
C LEU A 373 25.69 18.28 -1.00
N ARG A 374 24.65 18.03 -0.19
CA ARG A 374 24.49 16.79 0.58
C ARG A 374 24.32 15.55 -0.30
N LEU A 375 23.53 15.67 -1.36
CA LEU A 375 23.40 14.63 -2.36
C LEU A 375 24.75 14.35 -3.04
N ALA A 376 25.47 15.38 -3.46
CA ALA A 376 26.80 15.24 -4.07
C ALA A 376 27.79 14.52 -3.13
N GLU A 377 27.78 14.85 -1.84
CA GLU A 377 28.60 14.17 -0.81
C GLU A 377 28.25 12.68 -0.71
N SER A 378 26.96 12.35 -0.69
CA SER A 378 26.51 10.96 -0.65
C SER A 378 26.86 10.20 -1.93
N CYS A 379 26.72 10.82 -3.10
CA CYS A 379 27.11 10.21 -4.38
C CYS A 379 28.61 9.91 -4.47
N ARG A 380 29.48 10.77 -3.90
CA ARG A 380 30.92 10.48 -3.79
C ARG A 380 31.19 9.25 -2.94
N GLN A 381 30.43 9.05 -1.86
CA GLN A 381 30.56 7.87 -1.02
C GLN A 381 30.06 6.60 -1.72
N TRP A 382 28.97 6.71 -2.50
CA TRP A 382 28.34 5.54 -3.12
C TRP A 382 28.97 5.09 -4.44
N ALA A 383 29.49 6.01 -5.26
CA ALA A 383 30.04 5.71 -6.59
C ALA A 383 31.52 6.11 -6.75
N GLY A 384 32.12 6.76 -5.74
CA GLY A 384 33.46 7.32 -5.83
C GLY A 384 33.52 8.63 -6.61
N GLU A 385 34.65 9.34 -6.49
CA GLU A 385 34.85 10.68 -7.09
C GLU A 385 34.65 10.69 -8.62
N GLY A 386 35.08 9.62 -9.30
CA GLY A 386 35.03 9.55 -10.76
C GLY A 386 33.63 9.49 -11.37
N GLU A 387 32.62 9.04 -10.62
CA GLU A 387 31.24 8.88 -11.11
C GLU A 387 30.19 9.59 -10.27
N ALA A 388 30.60 10.31 -9.22
CA ALA A 388 29.69 11.01 -8.31
C ALA A 388 28.77 12.00 -9.02
N LEU A 389 29.30 12.77 -9.98
CA LEU A 389 28.51 13.74 -10.74
C LEU A 389 27.46 13.05 -11.63
N LEU A 390 27.85 11.98 -12.34
CA LEU A 390 26.93 11.20 -13.16
C LEU A 390 25.80 10.62 -12.31
N LEU A 391 26.13 10.04 -11.15
CA LEU A 391 25.14 9.51 -10.23
C LEU A 391 24.23 10.62 -9.70
N GLN A 392 24.79 11.76 -9.26
CA GLN A 392 24.01 12.89 -8.78
C GLN A 392 22.99 13.37 -9.82
N GLU A 393 23.42 13.68 -11.05
CA GLU A 393 22.51 14.12 -12.10
C GLU A 393 21.43 13.08 -12.41
N THR A 394 21.78 11.80 -12.35
CA THR A 394 20.84 10.70 -12.60
C THR A 394 19.78 10.62 -11.50
N LEU A 395 20.15 10.81 -10.24
CA LEU A 395 19.23 10.80 -9.10
C LEU A 395 18.35 12.06 -9.06
N GLU A 396 18.86 13.22 -9.48
CA GLU A 396 18.06 14.43 -9.67
C GLU A 396 17.00 14.22 -10.77
N ARG A 397 17.37 13.63 -11.92
CA ARG A 397 16.43 13.27 -12.99
C ARG A 397 15.39 12.25 -12.54
N LEU A 398 15.75 11.31 -11.66
CA LEU A 398 14.79 10.38 -11.06
C LEU A 398 13.79 11.12 -10.18
N ASN A 399 14.25 12.06 -9.35
CA ASN A 399 13.36 12.89 -8.54
C ASN A 399 12.37 13.67 -9.42
N GLU A 400 12.86 14.32 -10.49
CA GLU A 400 12.01 15.01 -11.47
C GLU A 400 10.98 14.09 -12.15
N ALA A 401 11.36 12.84 -12.45
CA ALA A 401 10.44 11.87 -13.03
C ALA A 401 9.32 11.49 -12.05
N MET A 402 9.65 11.29 -10.78
CA MET A 402 8.70 10.98 -9.72
C MET A 402 7.76 12.17 -9.46
N ASP A 403 8.30 13.39 -9.42
CA ASP A 403 7.51 14.62 -9.29
C ASP A 403 6.56 14.81 -10.48
N TYR A 404 7.04 14.55 -11.69
CA TYR A 404 6.21 14.58 -12.90
C TYR A 404 5.03 13.61 -12.80
N LYS A 405 5.26 12.36 -12.40
CA LYS A 405 4.19 11.37 -12.20
C LYS A 405 3.18 11.84 -11.14
N ALA A 406 3.68 12.33 -10.01
CA ALA A 406 2.83 12.82 -8.92
C ALA A 406 1.96 14.00 -9.35
N ALA A 407 2.47 14.87 -10.22
CA ALA A 407 1.73 16.03 -10.72
C ALA A 407 0.73 15.69 -11.84
N THR A 408 1.06 14.75 -12.73
CA THR A 408 0.32 14.57 -13.99
C THR A 408 -0.65 13.39 -13.99
N PHE A 409 -0.35 12.30 -13.29
CA PHE A 409 -1.25 11.14 -13.17
C PHE A 409 -1.14 10.46 -11.79
N PRO A 410 -1.43 11.20 -10.69
CA PRO A 410 -1.23 10.71 -9.32
C PRO A 410 -2.04 9.45 -8.97
N ARG A 411 -3.20 9.25 -9.63
CA ARG A 411 -4.13 8.15 -9.32
C ARG A 411 -3.80 6.82 -10.00
N VAL A 412 -2.77 6.77 -10.85
CA VAL A 412 -2.32 5.53 -11.47
C VAL A 412 -1.27 4.90 -10.59
N HIS A 413 -1.64 3.79 -9.95
CA HIS A 413 -0.82 3.05 -9.00
C HIS A 413 -0.52 1.65 -9.53
N SER A 414 0.74 1.22 -9.44
CA SER A 414 1.15 -0.14 -9.87
C SER A 414 0.38 -1.23 -9.12
N LEU A 415 -0.02 -0.99 -7.87
CA LEU A 415 -0.87 -1.90 -7.11
C LEU A 415 -2.29 -1.98 -7.72
N TYR A 416 -3.05 -0.88 -7.65
CA TYR A 416 -4.47 -0.93 -7.99
C TYR A 416 -4.69 -1.24 -9.47
N TRP A 417 -3.89 -0.63 -10.35
CA TRP A 417 -3.99 -0.89 -11.78
C TRP A 417 -3.25 -2.18 -12.17
N GLY A 418 -1.96 -2.27 -11.87
CA GLY A 418 -1.14 -3.40 -12.31
C GLY A 418 -1.54 -4.73 -11.69
N VAL A 419 -1.66 -4.80 -10.35
CA VAL A 419 -1.88 -6.05 -9.61
C VAL A 419 -3.36 -6.37 -9.43
N THR A 420 -4.15 -5.44 -8.89
CA THR A 420 -5.54 -5.75 -8.51
C THR A 420 -6.50 -5.84 -9.69
N MET A 421 -6.18 -5.16 -10.80
CA MET A 421 -6.90 -5.35 -12.07
C MET A 421 -6.19 -6.33 -13.00
N ARG A 422 -5.08 -6.92 -12.54
CA ARG A 422 -4.22 -7.85 -13.28
C ARG A 422 -3.71 -7.28 -14.61
N LEU A 423 -3.64 -5.95 -14.79
CA LEU A 423 -3.16 -5.33 -16.05
C LEU A 423 -1.73 -5.76 -16.41
N ILE A 424 -0.92 -6.14 -15.41
CA ILE A 424 0.42 -6.70 -15.63
C ILE A 424 0.38 -8.01 -16.46
N ASN A 425 -0.56 -8.93 -16.17
CA ASN A 425 -0.54 -10.30 -16.73
C ASN A 425 -1.84 -10.73 -17.44
N ARG A 426 -2.93 -9.94 -17.43
CA ARG A 426 -4.13 -10.21 -18.24
C ARG A 426 -3.92 -9.80 -19.71
N PRO A 427 -4.53 -10.49 -20.68
CA PRO A 427 -4.44 -10.13 -22.10
C PRO A 427 -5.24 -8.86 -22.41
N LEU A 428 -4.71 -8.03 -23.31
CA LEU A 428 -5.41 -6.87 -23.87
C LEU A 428 -5.97 -7.27 -25.24
N VAL A 429 -7.29 -7.40 -25.32
CA VAL A 429 -8.04 -7.75 -26.55
C VAL A 429 -9.27 -6.85 -26.70
N LEU A 430 -9.77 -6.66 -27.92
CA LEU A 430 -10.96 -5.84 -28.19
C LEU A 430 -12.22 -6.45 -27.58
N ALA A 431 -12.36 -7.77 -27.73
CA ALA A 431 -13.54 -8.53 -27.39
C ALA A 431 -13.22 -9.59 -26.32
N PRO A 432 -13.00 -9.20 -25.05
CA PRO A 432 -12.68 -10.15 -23.99
C PRO A 432 -13.79 -11.20 -23.76
N GLN A 433 -15.03 -10.94 -24.19
CA GLN A 433 -16.10 -11.93 -24.20
C GLN A 433 -15.86 -13.15 -25.10
N LEU A 434 -14.88 -13.09 -26.02
CA LEU A 434 -14.50 -14.20 -26.89
C LEU A 434 -13.44 -15.12 -26.27
N LEU A 435 -12.86 -14.74 -25.12
CA LEU A 435 -11.88 -15.57 -24.41
C LEU A 435 -12.55 -16.83 -23.87
N LYS A 436 -11.88 -17.97 -24.00
CA LYS A 436 -12.31 -19.24 -23.46
C LYS A 436 -12.04 -19.32 -21.95
N PRO A 437 -12.77 -20.17 -21.21
CA PRO A 437 -12.56 -20.33 -19.77
C PRO A 437 -11.12 -20.66 -19.37
N ASP A 438 -10.38 -21.45 -20.16
CA ASP A 438 -8.97 -21.79 -19.92
C ASP A 438 -8.01 -20.63 -20.20
N GLU A 439 -8.42 -19.64 -20.99
CA GLU A 439 -7.66 -18.40 -21.25
C GLU A 439 -7.84 -17.37 -20.14
N GLU A 440 -8.95 -17.44 -19.41
CA GLU A 440 -9.29 -16.48 -18.35
C GLU A 440 -8.91 -16.95 -16.93
N ASN A 441 -8.79 -18.26 -16.71
CA ASN A 441 -8.71 -18.87 -15.37
C ASN A 441 -7.57 -18.33 -14.48
N TYR A 442 -6.44 -17.92 -15.07
CA TYR A 442 -5.25 -17.52 -14.33
C TYR A 442 -5.28 -16.06 -13.87
N PHE A 443 -6.11 -15.22 -14.48
CA PHE A 443 -6.18 -13.78 -14.15
C PHE A 443 -7.56 -13.34 -13.69
N LEU A 444 -8.64 -13.84 -14.31
CA LEU A 444 -9.98 -13.28 -14.11
C LEU A 444 -10.50 -13.46 -12.68
N PRO A 445 -10.35 -14.64 -12.04
CA PRO A 445 -10.73 -14.82 -10.63
C PRO A 445 -9.90 -13.96 -9.66
N MET A 446 -8.76 -13.44 -10.11
CA MET A 446 -7.83 -12.64 -9.32
C MET A 446 -8.04 -11.13 -9.49
N VAL A 447 -8.96 -10.69 -10.36
CA VAL A 447 -9.34 -9.28 -10.48
C VAL A 447 -10.17 -8.89 -9.26
N PHE A 448 -9.84 -7.77 -8.61
CA PHE A 448 -10.54 -7.27 -7.41
C PHE A 448 -11.95 -6.75 -7.73
N ASN A 449 -12.85 -7.70 -8.04
CA ASN A 449 -14.27 -7.51 -8.29
C ASN A 449 -15.01 -8.83 -8.08
N THR A 450 -16.17 -8.80 -7.41
CA THR A 450 -17.04 -9.96 -7.21
C THR A 450 -17.84 -10.35 -8.46
N SER A 451 -17.99 -9.43 -9.42
CA SER A 451 -18.63 -9.69 -10.71
C SER A 451 -17.58 -10.05 -11.77
N LEU A 452 -17.49 -11.34 -12.11
CA LEU A 452 -16.59 -11.80 -13.18
C LEU A 452 -16.95 -11.18 -14.53
N THR A 453 -18.23 -10.91 -14.79
CA THR A 453 -18.67 -10.23 -16.01
C THR A 453 -18.16 -8.80 -16.07
N GLU A 454 -18.26 -8.04 -14.98
CA GLU A 454 -17.73 -6.68 -14.94
C GLU A 454 -16.19 -6.68 -15.04
N ALA A 455 -15.52 -7.55 -14.28
CA ALA A 455 -14.07 -7.72 -14.33
C ALA A 455 -13.53 -8.03 -15.74
N ARG A 456 -14.27 -8.86 -16.50
CA ARG A 456 -13.97 -9.20 -17.89
C ARG A 456 -14.19 -8.01 -18.81
N MET A 457 -15.34 -7.36 -18.69
CA MET A 457 -15.84 -6.41 -19.68
C MET A 457 -15.37 -4.98 -19.47
N ASP A 458 -14.98 -4.55 -18.27
CA ASP A 458 -14.44 -3.22 -18.01
C ASP A 458 -13.02 -3.31 -17.46
N TYR A 459 -12.03 -3.00 -18.31
CA TYR A 459 -10.63 -2.96 -17.91
C TYR A 459 -10.36 -1.90 -16.83
N MET A 460 -11.21 -0.88 -16.75
CA MET A 460 -11.03 0.32 -15.93
C MET A 460 -11.99 0.41 -14.74
N ASP A 461 -12.68 -0.67 -14.36
CA ASP A 461 -13.45 -0.76 -13.10
C ASP A 461 -12.52 -0.92 -11.89
N LEU A 462 -11.81 0.15 -11.57
CA LEU A 462 -10.89 0.25 -10.46
C LEU A 462 -11.67 0.43 -9.16
N HIS A 463 -11.82 -0.69 -8.43
CA HIS A 463 -12.34 -0.71 -7.05
C HIS A 463 -13.74 -0.10 -6.92
N GLY A 464 -14.56 -0.24 -7.96
CA GLY A 464 -15.95 0.22 -7.97
C GLY A 464 -16.11 1.64 -8.51
N GLY A 465 -15.04 2.23 -9.03
CA GLY A 465 -15.06 3.45 -9.82
C GLY A 465 -14.47 3.22 -11.20
N LYS A 466 -14.81 4.09 -12.15
CA LYS A 466 -14.17 4.11 -13.47
C LYS A 466 -13.08 5.17 -13.50
N ALA A 467 -11.86 4.81 -13.87
CA ALA A 467 -10.76 5.76 -14.02
C ALA A 467 -10.12 5.67 -15.42
N SER A 468 -9.35 6.68 -15.77
CA SER A 468 -8.62 6.72 -17.03
C SER A 468 -7.33 7.52 -16.87
N VAL A 469 -6.39 7.31 -17.79
CA VAL A 469 -5.15 8.08 -17.90
C VAL A 469 -4.85 8.37 -19.36
N GLN A 470 -4.29 9.55 -19.63
CA GLN A 470 -3.85 9.92 -20.97
C GLN A 470 -2.53 9.21 -21.31
N THR A 471 -2.45 8.60 -22.49
CA THR A 471 -1.24 7.87 -22.93
C THR A 471 -0.01 8.77 -23.00
N ALA A 472 -0.16 9.99 -23.54
CA ALA A 472 0.94 10.95 -23.71
C ALA A 472 1.64 11.33 -22.39
N VAL A 473 0.90 11.47 -21.29
CA VAL A 473 1.53 11.77 -19.99
C VAL A 473 2.31 10.58 -19.46
N VAL A 474 1.81 9.35 -19.66
CA VAL A 474 2.53 8.14 -19.27
C VAL A 474 3.77 7.96 -20.15
N GLU A 475 3.68 8.15 -21.47
CA GLU A 475 4.83 8.05 -22.39
C GLU A 475 5.96 9.01 -22.03
N ASN A 476 5.64 10.25 -21.62
CA ASN A 476 6.64 11.22 -21.15
C ASN A 476 7.37 10.69 -19.90
N TYR A 477 6.63 10.18 -18.92
CA TYR A 477 7.20 9.54 -17.73
C TYR A 477 8.08 8.33 -18.11
N LEU A 478 7.61 7.45 -19.00
CA LEU A 478 8.39 6.31 -19.48
C LEU A 478 9.69 6.73 -20.19
N GLY A 479 9.67 7.85 -20.92
CA GLY A 479 10.87 8.44 -21.50
C GLY A 479 11.89 8.89 -20.44
N ARG A 480 11.42 9.49 -19.34
CA ARG A 480 12.28 9.90 -18.20
C ARG A 480 12.86 8.68 -17.49
N ILE A 481 12.04 7.68 -17.20
CA ILE A 481 12.44 6.44 -16.54
C ILE A 481 13.49 5.70 -17.37
N ARG A 482 13.30 5.55 -18.70
CA ARG A 482 14.28 4.91 -19.58
C ARG A 482 15.64 5.62 -19.60
N LYS A 483 15.66 6.95 -19.54
CA LYS A 483 16.90 7.74 -19.46
C LYS A 483 17.61 7.50 -18.13
N VAL A 484 16.89 7.56 -17.01
CA VAL A 484 17.44 7.27 -15.68
C VAL A 484 18.01 5.85 -15.62
N SER A 485 17.23 4.83 -16.01
CA SER A 485 17.68 3.44 -16.01
C SER A 485 18.92 3.23 -16.88
N SER A 486 18.97 3.84 -18.08
CA SER A 486 20.15 3.77 -18.95
C SER A 486 21.40 4.35 -18.28
N SER A 487 21.29 5.50 -17.62
CA SER A 487 22.42 6.13 -16.91
C SER A 487 22.89 5.30 -15.72
N LEU A 488 21.98 4.71 -14.93
CA LEU A 488 22.33 3.82 -13.82
C LEU A 488 23.04 2.54 -14.29
N LEU A 489 22.63 1.98 -15.41
CA LEU A 489 23.29 0.80 -16.01
C LEU A 489 24.69 1.10 -16.57
N GLN A 490 25.00 2.36 -16.86
CA GLN A 490 26.30 2.80 -17.37
C GLN A 490 27.34 3.06 -16.28
N LEU A 491 26.97 3.05 -14.99
CA LEU A 491 27.90 3.19 -13.87
C LEU A 491 28.97 2.10 -13.93
N LYS A 492 30.24 2.51 -13.93
CA LYS A 492 31.43 1.64 -13.93
C LYS A 492 31.93 1.33 -12.52
N ALA A 493 31.49 2.08 -11.53
CA ALA A 493 31.81 1.91 -10.13
C ALA A 493 31.47 0.49 -9.69
N LYS A 494 32.36 -0.09 -8.89
CA LYS A 494 32.20 -1.42 -8.30
C LYS A 494 31.93 -1.27 -6.82
N GLY A 495 31.16 -2.19 -6.27
CA GLY A 495 30.79 -2.18 -4.86
C GLY A 495 29.28 -2.31 -4.68
N PRO A 496 28.85 -2.61 -3.44
CA PRO A 496 27.47 -2.95 -3.15
C PRO A 496 26.48 -1.81 -3.46
N GLU A 497 26.87 -0.54 -3.25
CA GLU A 497 26.03 0.63 -3.56
C GLU A 497 25.86 0.84 -5.07
N ALA A 498 26.94 0.70 -5.85
CA ALA A 498 26.85 0.78 -7.30
C ALA A 498 26.02 -0.38 -7.90
N ASP A 499 26.16 -1.58 -7.35
CA ASP A 499 25.32 -2.74 -7.71
C ASP A 499 23.85 -2.53 -7.35
N LEU A 500 23.57 -1.89 -6.20
CA LEU A 500 22.22 -1.50 -5.81
C LEU A 500 21.60 -0.54 -6.84
N PHE A 501 22.33 0.45 -7.33
CA PHE A 501 21.83 1.37 -8.36
C PHE A 501 21.59 0.70 -9.71
N ARG A 502 22.45 -0.26 -10.10
CA ARG A 502 22.21 -1.10 -11.29
C ARG A 502 20.95 -1.95 -11.13
N LYS A 503 20.73 -2.55 -9.96
CA LYS A 503 19.48 -3.27 -9.65
C LYS A 503 18.29 -2.32 -9.70
N MET A 504 18.38 -1.14 -9.12
CA MET A 504 17.30 -0.14 -9.16
C MET A 504 16.91 0.22 -10.61
N ALA A 505 17.87 0.25 -11.54
CA ALA A 505 17.59 0.47 -12.96
C ALA A 505 16.63 -0.57 -13.56
N THR A 506 16.85 -1.86 -13.25
CA THR A 506 15.95 -2.96 -13.65
C THR A 506 14.57 -2.80 -13.02
N GLY A 507 14.49 -2.43 -11.73
CA GLY A 507 13.22 -2.22 -11.05
C GLY A 507 12.43 -1.08 -11.69
N LEU A 508 13.11 0.03 -12.00
CA LEU A 508 12.51 1.17 -12.70
C LEU A 508 11.95 0.77 -14.08
N LEU A 509 12.63 -0.10 -14.83
CA LEU A 509 12.14 -0.60 -16.12
C LEU A 509 10.91 -1.51 -15.96
N ILE A 510 10.89 -2.39 -14.96
CA ILE A 510 9.72 -3.22 -14.64
C ILE A 510 8.53 -2.33 -14.24
N HIS A 511 8.75 -1.34 -13.37
CA HIS A 511 7.72 -0.36 -13.01
C HIS A 511 7.20 0.40 -14.24
N GLY A 512 8.10 0.82 -15.12
CA GLY A 512 7.76 1.44 -16.40
C GLY A 512 6.86 0.54 -17.26
N SER A 513 7.18 -0.76 -17.36
CA SER A 513 6.34 -1.72 -18.08
C SER A 513 4.91 -1.81 -17.53
N ILE A 514 4.76 -1.81 -16.20
CA ILE A 514 3.43 -1.79 -15.57
C ILE A 514 2.66 -0.50 -15.90
N MET A 515 3.33 0.66 -15.85
CA MET A 515 2.70 1.94 -16.23
C MET A 515 2.30 1.97 -17.71
N ARG A 516 3.11 1.40 -18.60
CA ARG A 516 2.79 1.25 -20.03
C ARG A 516 1.53 0.42 -20.22
N SER A 517 1.40 -0.73 -19.53
CA SER A 517 0.15 -1.51 -19.53
C SER A 517 -1.04 -0.68 -19.03
N CYS A 518 -0.89 0.09 -17.96
CA CYS A 518 -1.98 0.94 -17.45
C CYS A 518 -2.49 1.93 -18.53
N ALA A 519 -1.58 2.55 -19.28
CA ALA A 519 -1.93 3.44 -20.38
C ALA A 519 -2.61 2.69 -21.55
N ASN A 520 -2.06 1.55 -21.95
CA ASN A 520 -2.61 0.73 -23.04
C ASN A 520 -4.03 0.26 -22.75
N PHE A 521 -4.26 -0.29 -21.55
CA PHE A 521 -5.59 -0.72 -21.15
C PHE A 521 -6.57 0.45 -21.00
N SER A 522 -6.13 1.62 -20.52
CA SER A 522 -6.97 2.82 -20.48
C SER A 522 -7.37 3.28 -21.89
N ALA A 523 -6.43 3.29 -22.83
CA ALA A 523 -6.70 3.68 -24.21
C ALA A 523 -7.62 2.68 -24.93
N ALA A 524 -7.38 1.38 -24.72
CA ALA A 524 -8.22 0.32 -25.25
C ALA A 524 -9.65 0.39 -24.70
N GLN A 525 -9.82 0.63 -23.39
CA GLN A 525 -11.15 0.78 -22.79
C GLN A 525 -11.87 2.02 -23.33
N ALA A 526 -11.17 3.13 -23.57
CA ALA A 526 -11.78 4.32 -24.15
C ALA A 526 -12.37 4.06 -25.54
N ILE A 527 -11.68 3.28 -26.39
CA ILE A 527 -12.21 2.84 -27.68
C ILE A 527 -13.43 1.92 -27.47
N ARG A 528 -13.32 0.92 -26.61
CA ARG A 528 -14.42 -0.02 -26.33
C ARG A 528 -15.67 0.66 -25.77
N ASP A 529 -15.52 1.70 -24.96
CA ASP A 529 -16.62 2.49 -24.43
C ASP A 529 -17.28 3.36 -25.50
N LYS A 530 -16.47 3.94 -26.39
CA LYS A 530 -16.94 4.77 -27.51
C LYS A 530 -17.76 3.93 -28.50
N ASP A 531 -17.26 2.74 -28.84
CA ASP A 531 -17.87 1.83 -29.81
C ASP A 531 -18.67 0.70 -29.14
N ARG A 532 -19.20 0.95 -27.94
CA ARG A 532 -19.87 -0.05 -27.10
C ARG A 532 -20.97 -0.83 -27.81
N GLU A 533 -21.81 -0.16 -28.61
CA GLU A 533 -22.94 -0.79 -29.29
C GLU A 533 -22.47 -1.81 -30.35
N LEU A 534 -21.29 -1.58 -30.92
CA LEU A 534 -20.66 -2.49 -31.87
C LEU A 534 -19.91 -3.61 -31.15
N VAL A 535 -19.05 -3.27 -30.20
CA VAL A 535 -18.13 -4.21 -29.53
C VAL A 535 -18.84 -5.13 -28.53
N TYR A 536 -20.01 -4.73 -28.00
CA TYR A 536 -20.78 -5.50 -27.02
C TYR A 536 -21.93 -6.26 -27.67
N ALA A 537 -22.21 -6.03 -28.95
CA ALA A 537 -23.11 -6.86 -29.73
C ALA A 537 -22.49 -8.25 -29.98
N ALA A 538 -23.33 -9.23 -30.33
CA ALA A 538 -22.83 -10.49 -30.86
C ALA A 538 -21.91 -10.22 -32.06
N PRO A 539 -20.81 -10.99 -32.26
CA PRO A 539 -19.92 -10.78 -33.38
C PRO A 539 -20.77 -10.68 -34.64
N ALA A 540 -20.60 -9.61 -35.41
CA ALA A 540 -21.22 -9.53 -36.71
C ALA A 540 -20.60 -10.69 -37.50
N GLY A 541 -21.27 -11.84 -37.59
CA GLY A 541 -20.83 -13.00 -38.36
C GLY A 541 -20.79 -12.74 -39.86
N LYS A 542 -20.65 -11.48 -40.26
CA LYS A 542 -20.50 -10.98 -41.60
C LYS A 542 -19.17 -10.25 -41.61
N ALA A 543 -18.22 -10.79 -42.39
CA ALA A 543 -17.23 -9.93 -43.03
C ALA A 543 -17.96 -8.66 -43.50
N ALA A 544 -17.38 -7.48 -43.21
CA ALA A 544 -17.95 -6.21 -43.65
C ALA A 544 -18.46 -6.37 -45.09
N GLY A 545 -19.67 -5.85 -45.36
CA GLY A 545 -20.22 -5.92 -46.72
C GLY A 545 -19.16 -5.46 -47.73
N LYS A 546 -19.22 -5.96 -48.97
CA LYS A 546 -18.29 -5.56 -50.06
C LYS A 546 -18.43 -4.08 -50.47
N GLU A 547 -18.96 -3.23 -49.59
CA GLU A 547 -19.01 -1.79 -49.74
C GLU A 547 -17.59 -1.26 -49.64
N PHE A 548 -17.24 -0.42 -50.61
CA PHE A 548 -15.89 0.05 -50.82
C PHE A 548 -15.62 1.26 -49.92
N ASP A 549 -14.74 1.12 -48.93
CA ASP A 549 -14.31 2.19 -48.01
C ASP A 549 -12.78 2.22 -47.84
N TRP A 550 -12.15 3.28 -48.33
CA TRP A 550 -10.71 3.54 -48.20
C TRP A 550 -10.26 3.81 -46.75
N SER A 551 -11.17 4.27 -45.90
CA SER A 551 -10.84 4.78 -44.57
C SER A 551 -10.95 3.73 -43.47
N GLY A 552 -11.87 2.76 -43.62
CA GLY A 552 -12.12 1.76 -42.60
C GLY A 552 -12.80 2.35 -41.35
N HIS A 553 -13.00 1.53 -40.32
CA HIS A 553 -13.44 2.05 -39.03
C HIS A 553 -12.33 2.93 -38.42
N PRO A 554 -12.62 4.15 -37.92
CA PRO A 554 -11.60 5.08 -37.43
C PRO A 554 -10.74 4.49 -36.30
N ASP A 555 -11.28 3.56 -35.52
CA ASP A 555 -10.57 2.90 -34.41
C ASP A 555 -9.89 1.57 -34.77
N TYR A 556 -10.00 1.10 -36.01
CA TYR A 556 -9.34 -0.13 -36.45
C TYR A 556 -7.81 -0.05 -36.27
N ILE A 557 -7.19 1.00 -36.84
CA ILE A 557 -5.74 1.21 -36.76
C ILE A 557 -5.30 1.56 -35.33
N PRO A 558 -5.93 2.52 -34.62
CA PRO A 558 -5.59 2.83 -33.24
C PRO A 558 -5.62 1.62 -32.31
N PHE A 559 -6.64 0.76 -32.40
CA PHE A 559 -6.73 -0.40 -31.51
C PHE A 559 -5.63 -1.44 -31.80
N ASN A 560 -5.34 -1.71 -33.07
CA ASN A 560 -4.24 -2.59 -33.46
C ASN A 560 -2.87 -2.06 -32.97
N ASN A 561 -2.66 -0.73 -33.02
CA ASN A 561 -1.44 -0.12 -32.50
C ASN A 561 -1.32 -0.30 -30.98
N ILE A 562 -2.42 -0.15 -30.22
CA ILE A 562 -2.44 -0.38 -28.77
C ILE A 562 -2.15 -1.86 -28.45
N MET A 563 -2.76 -2.81 -29.17
CA MET A 563 -2.47 -4.24 -29.01
C MET A 563 -1.01 -4.57 -29.32
N ARG A 564 -0.41 -3.92 -30.32
CA ARG A 564 1.00 -4.10 -30.68
C ARG A 564 1.92 -3.60 -29.57
N ASP A 565 1.65 -2.39 -29.09
CA ASP A 565 2.42 -1.80 -27.99
C ASP A 565 2.39 -2.68 -26.74
N GLU A 566 1.23 -3.23 -26.39
CA GLU A 566 1.10 -4.10 -25.22
C GLU A 566 1.77 -5.47 -25.41
N LEU A 567 1.77 -6.01 -26.63
CA LEU A 567 2.49 -7.23 -26.97
C LEU A 567 4.01 -7.04 -26.86
N ASP A 568 4.51 -5.90 -27.35
CA ASP A 568 5.93 -5.50 -27.21
C ASP A 568 6.31 -5.29 -25.76
N ASN A 569 5.51 -4.52 -25.01
CA ASN A 569 5.69 -4.30 -23.58
C ASN A 569 5.76 -5.61 -22.79
N THR A 570 4.84 -6.56 -23.08
CA THR A 570 4.83 -7.88 -22.45
C THR A 570 6.11 -8.67 -22.76
N THR A 571 6.59 -8.60 -24.00
CA THR A 571 7.83 -9.28 -24.43
C THR A 571 9.06 -8.66 -23.78
N GLU A 572 9.13 -7.33 -23.68
CA GLU A 572 10.17 -6.61 -22.94
C GLU A 572 10.18 -7.00 -21.46
N LEU A 573 9.01 -7.09 -20.82
CA LEU A 573 8.89 -7.50 -19.42
C LEU A 573 9.36 -8.94 -19.19
N ILE A 574 8.95 -9.88 -20.04
CA ILE A 574 9.43 -11.28 -20.00
C ILE A 574 10.96 -11.30 -20.01
N ASN A 575 11.59 -10.61 -20.96
CA ASN A 575 13.04 -10.54 -21.10
C ASN A 575 13.73 -9.93 -19.85
N LEU A 576 13.12 -8.91 -19.23
CA LEU A 576 13.64 -8.32 -17.99
C LEU A 576 13.60 -9.31 -16.83
N LEU A 577 12.48 -10.02 -16.67
CA LEU A 577 12.31 -10.99 -15.59
C LEU A 577 13.26 -12.18 -15.73
N GLU A 578 13.45 -12.70 -16.94
CA GLU A 578 14.38 -13.80 -17.23
C GLU A 578 15.85 -13.43 -16.98
N LYS A 579 16.21 -12.15 -17.17
CA LYS A 579 17.57 -11.63 -16.92
C LYS A 579 17.81 -11.23 -15.47
N GLY A 580 17.08 -11.84 -14.52
CA GLY A 580 17.22 -11.61 -13.08
C GLY A 580 16.29 -10.55 -12.50
N GLY A 581 15.45 -9.90 -13.31
CA GLY A 581 14.44 -8.94 -12.82
C GLY A 581 13.35 -9.59 -11.96
N ALA A 582 13.18 -10.91 -12.02
CA ALA A 582 12.22 -11.64 -11.19
C ALA A 582 12.44 -11.43 -9.68
N GLU A 583 13.69 -11.23 -9.24
CA GLU A 583 14.01 -10.95 -7.82
C GLU A 583 13.47 -9.60 -7.32
N GLN A 584 13.03 -8.73 -8.22
CA GLN A 584 12.55 -7.38 -7.91
C GLN A 584 11.03 -7.25 -7.94
N VAL A 585 10.32 -8.35 -8.20
CA VAL A 585 8.86 -8.38 -8.19
C VAL A 585 8.39 -9.22 -7.02
N ILE A 586 7.50 -8.66 -6.20
CA ILE A 586 6.86 -9.40 -5.12
C ILE A 586 5.87 -10.38 -5.73
N VAL A 587 6.18 -11.67 -5.55
CA VAL A 587 5.29 -12.80 -5.80
C VAL A 587 5.21 -13.64 -4.54
N THR A 588 4.08 -14.32 -4.33
CA THR A 588 4.05 -15.40 -3.34
C THR A 588 4.87 -16.59 -3.83
N LYS A 589 5.50 -17.32 -2.89
CA LYS A 589 6.19 -18.60 -3.18
C LYS A 589 5.23 -19.79 -3.23
N ASP A 590 4.11 -19.71 -2.50
CA ASP A 590 3.09 -20.75 -2.44
C ASP A 590 1.85 -20.24 -3.20
N PRO A 591 1.41 -20.91 -4.28
CA PRO A 591 0.24 -20.53 -5.08
C PRO A 591 -1.03 -20.30 -4.24
N ARG A 592 -1.15 -20.99 -3.10
CA ARG A 592 -2.29 -20.83 -2.19
C ARG A 592 -2.48 -19.40 -1.69
N TYR A 593 -1.40 -18.62 -1.57
CA TYR A 593 -1.47 -17.23 -1.13
C TYR A 593 -1.64 -16.23 -2.27
N GLU A 594 -1.67 -16.68 -3.53
CA GLU A 594 -2.03 -15.78 -4.62
C GLU A 594 -3.44 -15.28 -4.40
N ASP A 595 -3.63 -13.97 -4.54
CA ASP A 595 -4.96 -13.37 -4.50
C ASP A 595 -5.01 -12.02 -5.23
N HIS A 596 -6.11 -11.31 -5.02
CA HIS A 596 -6.39 -9.99 -5.57
C HIS A 596 -5.28 -8.94 -5.36
N PHE A 597 -4.47 -9.03 -4.30
CA PHE A 597 -3.44 -8.05 -3.95
C PHE A 597 -2.01 -8.57 -4.04
N ILE A 598 -1.79 -9.84 -4.37
CA ILE A 598 -0.44 -10.42 -4.55
C ILE A 598 -0.40 -11.34 -5.77
N LEU A 599 0.69 -11.28 -6.53
CA LEU A 599 0.90 -12.11 -7.72
C LEU A 599 1.37 -13.52 -7.33
N GLY A 600 0.96 -14.53 -8.09
CA GLY A 600 1.39 -15.91 -7.91
C GLY A 600 2.84 -16.17 -8.32
N PRO A 601 3.41 -17.34 -7.96
CA PRO A 601 4.79 -17.68 -8.30
C PRO A 601 5.02 -17.86 -9.81
N GLU A 602 3.95 -18.12 -10.57
CA GLU A 602 3.98 -18.42 -12.00
C GLU A 602 3.87 -17.17 -12.89
N LEU A 603 4.19 -15.98 -12.39
CA LEU A 603 4.03 -14.71 -13.12
C LEU A 603 4.67 -14.77 -14.53
N LEU A 604 5.88 -15.30 -14.65
CA LEU A 604 6.56 -15.41 -15.95
C LEU A 604 5.78 -16.28 -16.94
N LYS A 605 5.30 -17.44 -16.48
CA LYS A 605 4.43 -18.32 -17.28
C LYS A 605 3.12 -17.62 -17.67
N GLN A 606 2.51 -16.88 -16.75
CA GLN A 606 1.30 -16.10 -17.00
C GLN A 606 1.53 -14.99 -18.06
N LEU A 607 2.70 -14.36 -18.10
CA LEU A 607 3.06 -13.39 -19.15
C LEU A 607 3.23 -14.05 -20.52
N TYR A 608 3.78 -15.27 -20.58
CA TYR A 608 3.81 -16.06 -21.82
C TYR A 608 2.40 -16.43 -22.31
N LEU A 609 1.50 -16.75 -21.38
CA LEU A 609 0.09 -17.00 -21.70
C LEU A 609 -0.60 -15.73 -22.22
N LYS A 610 -0.42 -14.58 -21.54
CA LYS A 610 -0.89 -13.26 -21.99
C LYS A 610 -0.54 -13.00 -23.45
N ARG A 611 0.74 -13.16 -23.80
CA ARG A 611 1.25 -12.98 -25.17
C ARG A 611 0.59 -13.93 -26.17
N THR A 612 0.50 -15.21 -25.81
CA THR A 612 -0.11 -16.25 -26.65
C THR A 612 -1.59 -15.97 -26.93
N ILE A 613 -2.35 -15.56 -25.91
CA ILE A 613 -3.78 -15.23 -26.04
C ILE A 613 -3.96 -13.99 -26.91
N MET A 614 -3.18 -12.92 -26.69
CA MET A 614 -3.25 -11.72 -27.52
C MET A 614 -3.02 -12.01 -29.01
N LEU A 615 -2.06 -12.90 -29.34
CA LEU A 615 -1.80 -13.32 -30.72
C LEU A 615 -2.96 -14.15 -31.31
N ARG A 616 -3.56 -15.02 -30.50
CA ARG A 616 -4.70 -15.84 -30.92
C ARG A 616 -5.93 -15.00 -31.25
N HIS A 617 -6.18 -13.96 -30.47
CA HIS A 617 -7.32 -13.05 -30.60
C HIS A 617 -7.00 -11.78 -31.41
N TRP A 618 -5.88 -11.78 -32.14
CA TRP A 618 -5.42 -10.58 -32.86
C TRP A 618 -6.42 -10.12 -33.93
N GLN A 619 -7.00 -11.08 -34.66
CA GLN A 619 -7.92 -10.80 -35.77
C GLN A 619 -9.35 -10.52 -35.30
N ASP A 620 -9.67 -10.69 -34.02
CA ASP A 620 -11.01 -10.45 -33.49
C ASP A 620 -11.46 -8.99 -33.72
N VAL A 621 -10.50 -8.06 -33.84
CA VAL A 621 -10.78 -6.67 -34.21
C VAL A 621 -11.60 -6.58 -35.50
N GLN A 622 -11.36 -7.44 -36.48
CA GLN A 622 -12.02 -7.45 -37.79
C GLN A 622 -13.48 -7.92 -37.72
N LEU A 623 -13.88 -8.58 -36.63
CA LEU A 623 -15.26 -8.99 -36.39
C LEU A 623 -16.16 -7.81 -36.02
N TYR A 624 -15.57 -6.69 -35.61
CA TYR A 624 -16.27 -5.50 -35.13
C TYR A 624 -15.92 -4.28 -35.98
N PHE A 625 -14.63 -4.02 -36.21
CA PHE A 625 -14.14 -2.87 -36.96
C PHE A 625 -13.73 -3.29 -38.36
N HIS A 626 -14.36 -2.71 -39.39
CA HIS A 626 -13.96 -2.97 -40.77
C HIS A 626 -12.57 -2.36 -41.04
N SER A 627 -11.71 -3.17 -41.67
CA SER A 627 -10.38 -2.70 -42.09
C SER A 627 -10.52 -1.66 -43.20
N PRO A 628 -9.61 -0.67 -43.30
CA PRO A 628 -9.47 0.10 -44.53
C PRO A 628 -9.17 -0.85 -45.70
N LEU A 629 -9.83 -0.64 -46.83
CA LEU A 629 -9.45 -1.24 -48.10
C LEU A 629 -8.32 -0.36 -48.66
N LYS A 630 -7.08 -0.84 -48.61
CA LYS A 630 -5.94 -0.19 -49.28
C LYS A 630 -5.58 -0.92 -50.56
#